data_AF-E8M8R5-F1
#
_entry.id   AF-E8M8R5-F1
#
_cell.length_a   1.000
_cell.length_b   1.000
_cell.length_c   1.000
_cell.angle_alpha   90.00
_cell.angle_beta   90.00
_cell.angle_gamma   90.00
#
_symmetry.space_group_name_H-M   'P 1'
#
loop_
_entity.id
_entity.type
_entity.pdbx_description
1 polymer ?
#
loop_
_entity_poly.entity_id
_entity_poly.type
_entity_poly.pdbx_seq_one_letter_code
_entity_poly.pdbx_strand_id
1 'polypeptide(L)'
;MCYCLFIQLFLFGSKIATFLIMNYYYFTLNISYQTFLSHYNGAASNILVITDNGLRLQLPATRFRPFLSQIGVKGRFRLTTDQNNKFLKLEVL
;
A
#
# COMPACT_ATOMS: atom_id res chain seq x y z
N MET A 1 -45.04 -16.57 17.48
CA MET A 1 -43.86 -16.83 16.63
C MET A 1 -43.66 -15.65 15.69
N CYS A 2 -42.72 -14.74 15.99
CA CYS A 2 -41.96 -13.93 14.99
C CYS A 2 -41.06 -12.86 15.66
N TYR A 3 -40.45 -13.16 16.81
CA TYR A 3 -39.28 -12.44 17.28
C TYR A 3 -38.06 -13.11 16.64
N CYS A 4 -37.59 -12.67 15.47
CA CYS A 4 -36.27 -13.15 15.01
C CYS A 4 -35.55 -12.29 13.96
N LEU A 5 -36.20 -11.44 13.17
CA LEU A 5 -35.52 -10.85 11.99
C LEU A 5 -35.46 -9.32 11.92
N PHE A 6 -35.60 -8.60 13.03
CA PHE A 6 -35.42 -7.14 13.04
C PHE A 6 -34.04 -6.68 13.51
N ILE A 7 -33.14 -7.60 13.88
CA ILE A 7 -31.82 -7.28 14.46
C ILE A 7 -30.75 -6.99 13.40
N GLN A 8 -30.99 -7.23 12.11
CA GLN A 8 -29.95 -7.09 11.09
C GLN A 8 -29.63 -5.62 10.71
N LEU A 9 -30.44 -4.63 11.12
CA LEU A 9 -30.28 -3.24 10.65
C LEU A 9 -29.31 -2.38 11.47
N PHE A 10 -28.80 -2.87 12.61
CA PHE A 10 -27.98 -2.04 13.51
C PHE A 10 -26.46 -2.18 13.35
N LEU A 11 -25.96 -3.03 12.44
CA LEU A 11 -24.51 -3.20 12.20
C LEU A 11 -23.99 -2.52 10.93
N PHE A 12 -24.80 -1.75 10.20
CA PHE A 12 -24.34 -1.00 9.03
C PHE A 12 -23.88 0.44 9.33
N GLY A 13 -24.01 0.91 10.58
CA GLY A 13 -23.74 2.31 10.98
C GLY A 13 -22.26 2.70 11.15
N SER A 14 -21.34 1.76 11.43
CA SER A 14 -19.95 2.13 11.75
C SER A 14 -18.99 2.15 10.56
N LYS A 15 -19.34 1.58 9.40
CA LYS A 15 -18.40 1.49 8.26
C LYS A 15 -18.30 2.75 7.41
N ILE A 16 -19.28 3.66 7.51
CA ILE A 16 -19.37 4.82 6.61
C ILE A 16 -18.44 5.95 7.09
N ALA A 17 -18.30 6.16 8.40
CA ALA A 17 -17.42 7.19 8.97
C ALA A 17 -15.93 6.87 8.79
N THR A 18 -15.55 5.59 8.70
CA THR A 18 -14.16 5.19 8.47
C THR A 18 -13.68 5.51 7.04
N PHE A 19 -14.60 5.60 6.08
CA PHE A 19 -14.29 5.71 4.66
C PHE A 19 -13.65 7.05 4.22
N LEU A 20 -13.72 8.11 5.05
CA LEU A 20 -13.32 9.46 4.65
C LEU A 20 -11.92 9.90 5.13
N ILE A 21 -11.23 9.11 5.97
CA ILE A 21 -9.90 9.47 6.48
C ILE A 21 -8.84 8.69 5.73
N MET A 22 -8.39 9.26 4.61
CA MET A 22 -7.30 8.74 3.79
C MET A 22 -6.01 9.50 4.10
N ASN A 23 -4.93 8.78 4.38
CA ASN A 23 -3.60 9.37 4.53
C ASN A 23 -2.79 9.14 3.25
N TYR A 24 -2.02 10.16 2.84
CA TYR A 24 -1.15 10.10 1.68
C TYR A 24 0.29 10.19 2.12
N TYR A 25 1.09 9.22 1.71
CA TYR A 25 2.52 9.19 1.95
C TYR A 25 3.27 9.27 0.63
N TYR A 26 4.25 10.16 0.60
CA TYR A 26 5.14 10.33 -0.54
C TYR A 26 6.49 9.74 -0.19
N PHE A 27 7.04 8.97 -1.11
CA PHE A 27 8.39 8.44 -0.98
C PHE A 27 9.07 8.39 -2.33
N THR A 28 10.39 8.51 -2.33
CA THR A 28 11.20 8.37 -3.54
C THR A 28 11.87 7.01 -3.49
N LEU A 29 11.75 6.25 -4.57
CA LEU A 29 12.42 4.99 -4.72
C LEU A 29 13.46 5.11 -5.83
N ASN A 30 14.68 4.65 -5.57
CA ASN A 30 15.76 4.61 -6.55
C ASN A 30 16.49 3.27 -6.45
N ILE A 31 15.99 2.29 -7.18
CA ILE A 31 16.58 0.94 -7.25
C ILE A 31 16.94 0.66 -8.70
N SER A 32 18.19 0.29 -8.95
CA SER A 32 18.63 -0.12 -10.30
C SER A 32 18.00 -1.46 -10.70
N TYR A 33 17.86 -1.69 -12.00
CA TYR A 33 17.31 -2.95 -12.52
C TYR A 33 18.06 -4.18 -11.98
N GLN A 34 19.39 -4.09 -11.90
CA GLN A 34 20.24 -5.18 -11.45
C GLN A 34 20.11 -5.45 -9.95
N THR A 35 20.00 -4.39 -9.14
CA THR A 35 19.72 -4.51 -7.70
C THR A 35 18.35 -5.15 -7.47
N PHE A 36 17.34 -4.74 -8.25
CA PHE A 36 16.00 -5.31 -8.18
C PHE A 36 15.98 -6.80 -8.54
N LEU A 37 16.63 -7.20 -9.64
CA LEU A 37 16.76 -8.60 -10.04
C LEU A 37 17.51 -9.46 -9.02
N SER A 38 18.61 -8.94 -8.47
CA SER A 38 19.42 -9.65 -7.47
C SER A 38 18.61 -9.91 -6.20
N HIS A 39 17.82 -8.94 -5.72
CA HIS A 39 16.90 -9.13 -4.60
C HIS A 39 15.72 -10.04 -4.93
N TYR A 40 15.24 -10.01 -6.17
CA TYR A 40 14.05 -10.78 -6.57
C TYR A 40 14.31 -12.29 -6.72
N ASN A 41 15.54 -12.70 -7.06
CA ASN A 41 15.89 -14.11 -7.32
C ASN A 41 15.90 -15.04 -6.09
N GLY A 42 15.69 -14.55 -4.86
CA GLY A 42 16.03 -15.26 -3.62
C GLY A 42 14.91 -15.63 -2.64
N ALA A 43 13.63 -15.59 -3.03
CA ALA A 43 12.49 -16.07 -2.21
C ALA A 43 11.93 -15.17 -1.08
N ALA A 44 12.38 -13.92 -0.89
CA ALA A 44 11.68 -12.95 -0.03
C ALA A 44 11.78 -11.54 -0.61
N SER A 45 10.66 -11.07 -1.17
CA SER A 45 10.64 -9.94 -2.11
C SER A 45 10.07 -8.67 -1.49
N ASN A 46 10.34 -8.35 -0.22
CA ASN A 46 9.80 -7.13 0.39
C ASN A 46 10.81 -5.98 0.28
N ILE A 47 10.39 -4.87 -0.33
CA ILE A 47 11.16 -3.63 -0.45
C ILE A 47 10.78 -2.74 0.72
N LEU A 48 11.78 -2.38 1.53
CA LEU A 48 11.63 -1.38 2.58
C LEU A 48 11.82 0.01 1.95
N VAL A 49 10.82 0.86 2.10
CA VAL A 49 10.86 2.26 1.64
C VAL A 49 10.68 3.18 2.82
N ILE A 50 11.36 4.32 2.79
CA ILE A 50 11.26 5.35 3.81
C ILE A 50 10.51 6.52 3.18
N THR A 51 9.40 6.91 3.79
CA THR A 51 8.65 8.10 3.36
C THR A 51 9.32 9.37 3.84
N ASP A 52 8.92 10.50 3.24
CA ASP A 52 9.39 11.82 3.67
C ASP A 52 9.06 12.09 5.15
N ASN A 53 7.94 11.54 5.63
CA ASN A 53 7.53 11.60 7.03
C ASN A 53 8.33 10.67 7.96
N GLY A 54 9.34 9.97 7.46
CA GLY A 54 10.16 9.01 8.22
C GLY A 54 9.50 7.66 8.48
N LEU A 55 8.36 7.36 7.86
CA LEU A 55 7.70 6.06 8.01
C LEU A 55 8.40 5.00 7.17
N ARG A 56 8.66 3.86 7.80
CA ARG A 56 9.19 2.67 7.14
C ARG A 56 8.02 1.83 6.63
N LEU A 57 7.84 1.79 5.32
CA LEU A 57 6.83 0.98 4.66
C LEU A 57 7.49 -0.24 4.05
N GLN A 58 6.97 -1.41 4.36
CA GLN A 58 7.41 -2.64 3.75
C GLN A 58 6.40 -3.04 2.66
N LEU A 59 6.86 -3.03 1.41
CA LEU A 59 6.02 -3.26 0.25
C LEU A 59 6.55 -4.44 -0.56
N PRO A 60 5.70 -5.38 -0.98
CA PRO A 60 6.16 -6.48 -1.82
C PRO A 60 6.62 -5.96 -3.19
N ALA A 61 7.82 -6.34 -3.61
CA ALA A 61 8.46 -6.07 -4.91
C ALA A 61 7.55 -6.50 -6.08
N THR A 62 6.66 -7.48 -5.87
CA THR A 62 5.64 -7.86 -6.85
C THR A 62 4.77 -6.67 -7.27
N ARG A 63 4.51 -5.71 -6.37
CA ARG A 63 3.78 -4.47 -6.68
C ARG A 63 4.61 -3.47 -7.48
N PHE A 64 5.93 -3.59 -7.41
CA PHE A 64 6.87 -2.76 -8.17
C PHE A 64 7.19 -3.32 -9.56
N ARG A 65 6.86 -4.60 -9.84
CA ARG A 65 7.00 -5.20 -11.17
C ARG A 65 6.40 -4.36 -12.31
N PRO A 66 5.15 -3.84 -12.24
CA PRO A 66 4.60 -2.99 -13.30
C PRO A 66 5.29 -1.62 -13.41
N PHE A 67 6.03 -1.19 -12.37
CA PHE A 67 6.78 0.06 -12.36
C PHE A 67 8.27 -0.14 -12.68
N LEU A 68 8.69 -1.35 -13.05
CA LEU A 68 10.07 -1.66 -13.43
C LEU A 68 10.32 -1.21 -14.87
N SER A 69 11.24 -0.26 -15.04
CA SER A 69 11.72 0.20 -16.35
C SER A 69 13.13 -0.37 -16.65
N GLN A 70 13.65 -0.12 -17.85
CA GLN A 70 15.02 -0.49 -18.26
C GLN A 70 16.08 0.11 -17.32
N ILE A 71 15.80 1.27 -16.73
CA ILE A 71 16.66 1.94 -15.74
C ILE A 71 16.48 1.41 -14.31
N GLY A 72 15.54 0.49 -14.08
CA GLY A 72 15.12 0.01 -12.78
C GLY A 72 13.81 0.63 -12.29
N VAL A 73 13.60 0.61 -10.98
CA VAL A 73 12.46 1.25 -10.32
C VAL A 73 12.95 2.59 -9.76
N LYS A 74 12.75 3.65 -10.53
CA LYS A 74 13.16 5.00 -10.17
C LYS A 74 11.99 5.96 -10.35
N GLY A 75 11.66 6.71 -9.30
CA GLY A 75 10.60 7.70 -9.36
C GLY A 75 10.06 8.06 -8.00
N ARG A 76 9.07 8.96 -8.02
CA ARG A 76 8.31 9.33 -6.84
C ARG A 76 7.03 8.50 -6.79
N PHE A 77 6.75 7.95 -5.63
CA PHE A 77 5.60 7.11 -5.40
C PHE A 77 4.69 7.76 -4.36
N ARG A 78 3.39 7.60 -4.57
CA ARG A 78 2.34 7.98 -3.65
C ARG A 78 1.67 6.72 -3.12
N LEU A 79 1.79 6.50 -1.81
CA LEU A 79 1.02 5.50 -1.10
C LEU A 79 -0.22 6.17 -0.47
N THR A 80 -1.38 5.61 -0.75
CA THR A 80 -2.62 5.93 -0.04
C THR A 80 -2.88 4.85 1.00
N THR A 81 -3.12 5.26 2.24
CA THR A 81 -3.49 4.36 3.33
C THR A 81 -4.79 4.79 4.00
N ASP A 82 -5.45 3.82 4.61
CA ASP A 82 -6.60 4.06 5.47
C ASP A 82 -6.17 4.66 6.83
N GLN A 83 -7.13 5.06 7.67
CA GLN A 83 -6.87 5.47 9.06
C GLN A 83 -6.18 4.40 9.90
N ASN A 84 -6.35 3.12 9.54
CA ASN A 84 -5.68 2.00 10.20
C ASN A 84 -4.25 1.75 9.68
N ASN A 85 -3.63 2.72 8.98
CA ASN A 85 -2.36 2.57 8.26
C ASN A 85 -2.34 1.39 7.28
N LYS A 86 -3.52 0.95 6.83
CA LYS A 86 -3.67 -0.15 5.90
C LYS A 86 -3.35 0.34 4.49
N PHE A 87 -2.47 -0.37 3.79
CA PHE A 87 -2.19 -0.12 2.37
C PHE A 87 -3.48 -0.16 1.56
N LEU A 88 -3.84 0.94 0.89
CA LEU A 88 -4.98 0.99 -0.03
C LEU A 88 -4.50 0.99 -1.48
N LYS A 89 -3.59 1.89 -1.84
CA LYS A 89 -3.18 2.08 -3.22
C LYS A 89 -1.76 2.62 -3.33
N LEU A 90 -1.01 2.14 -4.31
CA LEU A 90 0.31 2.68 -4.68
C LEU A 90 0.26 3.20 -6.12
N GLU A 91 0.69 4.44 -6.32
CA GLU A 91 0.72 5.12 -7.62
C GLU A 91 2.11 5.75 -7.84
N VAL A 92 2.53 5.83 -9.09
CA VAL A 92 3.72 6.59 -9.50
C VAL A 92 3.31 8.00 -9.90
N LEU A 93 4.13 8.99 -9.55
CA LEU A 93 3.97 10.42 -9.89
C LEU A 93 4.93 10.82 -11.00
#